data_AF-A0A482DTN0-F1
#
_entry.id   AF-A0A482DTN0-F1
#
_cell.length_a   1.000
_cell.length_b   1.000
_cell.length_c   1.000
_cell.angle_alpha   90.00
_cell.angle_beta   90.00
_cell.angle_gamma   90.00
#
_symmetry.space_group_name_H-M   'P 1'
#
loop_
_entity.id
_entity.type
_entity.pdbx_description
1 polymer ?
#
loop_
_entity_poly.entity_id
_entity_poly.type
_entity_poly.pdbx_seq_one_letter_code
_entity_poly.pdbx_strand_id
1 'polypeptide(L)'
;MGVFYILNKNIKKCLMHSRFEQILFNLYVLPLYAVNLFIIVNSSVSASAYSQKQTEEKIKGESNNLEWFVGFSEAESMFYVSNKGDLKFKIKLHKDDLETLYYIQNLLSKLVNRKVGVIVESKTYNEVYFSVDKFQDILEVIIPVFNYYLLTSFKFLDFIDFKSVANIKKKRL
;
A
#
# COMPACT_ATOMS: atom_id res chain seq x y z
N MET A 1 6.83 33.62 0.62
CA MET A 1 7.20 35.04 0.52
C MET A 1 8.68 35.19 0.85
N GLY A 2 9.51 35.67 -0.09
CA GLY A 2 10.38 36.80 0.22
C GLY A 2 11.90 36.66 0.28
N VAL A 3 12.55 35.49 0.37
CA VAL A 3 14.02 35.48 0.64
C VAL A 3 14.89 34.70 -0.37
N PHE A 4 14.36 33.75 -1.14
CA PHE A 4 15.18 32.96 -2.07
C PHE A 4 15.35 33.54 -3.50
N TYR A 5 14.64 34.63 -3.83
CA TYR A 5 14.66 35.19 -5.20
C TYR A 5 15.79 36.20 -5.49
N ILE A 6 16.54 36.65 -4.47
CA ILE A 6 17.54 37.72 -4.64
C ILE A 6 18.95 37.18 -4.97
N LEU A 7 19.24 35.91 -4.74
CA LEU A 7 20.54 35.33 -5.14
C LEU A 7 20.63 34.94 -6.63
N ASN A 8 19.52 34.94 -7.38
CA ASN A 8 19.49 34.39 -8.74
C ASN A 8 19.73 35.41 -9.87
N LYS A 9 19.89 36.71 -9.57
CA LYS A 9 20.17 37.72 -10.62
C LYS A 9 21.64 38.10 -10.77
N ASN A 10 22.47 37.89 -9.74
CA ASN A 10 23.91 38.18 -9.79
C ASN A 10 24.79 36.97 -10.15
N ILE A 11 24.26 35.73 -10.11
CA ILE A 11 25.03 34.55 -10.53
C ILE A 11 25.02 34.39 -12.07
N LYS A 12 23.96 34.83 -12.75
CA LYS A 12 23.85 34.70 -14.22
C LYS A 12 24.70 35.68 -15.03
N LYS A 13 25.33 36.68 -14.40
CA LYS A 13 26.21 37.63 -15.11
C LYS A 13 27.70 37.30 -15.02
N CYS A 14 28.09 36.26 -14.27
CA CYS A 14 29.50 35.92 -14.03
C CYS A 14 29.95 34.53 -14.53
N LEU A 15 29.14 33.79 -15.29
CA LEU A 15 29.57 32.49 -15.84
C LEU A 15 29.49 32.47 -17.37
N MET A 16 30.28 33.35 -17.98
CA MET A 16 30.84 33.13 -19.32
C MET A 16 32.35 33.32 -19.18
N HIS A 17 33.06 32.26 -18.78
CA HIS A 17 34.52 32.23 -18.95
C HIS A 17 35.02 30.80 -19.15
N SER A 18 35.46 30.54 -20.39
CA SER A 18 36.14 29.34 -20.90
C SER A 18 35.34 28.03 -21.01
N ARG A 19 35.53 27.32 -22.14
CA ARG A 19 35.08 25.92 -22.35
C ARG A 19 35.64 24.95 -21.30
N PHE A 20 36.71 25.32 -20.60
CA PHE A 20 37.37 24.49 -19.59
C PHE A 20 36.54 24.34 -18.30
N GLU A 21 35.87 25.40 -17.84
CA GLU A 21 35.02 25.40 -16.64
C GLU A 21 33.74 24.55 -16.81
N GLN A 22 33.13 24.58 -18.00
CA GLN A 22 31.97 23.73 -18.32
C GLN A 22 32.32 22.23 -18.37
N ILE A 23 33.54 21.90 -18.83
CA ILE A 23 34.04 20.52 -18.85
C ILE A 23 34.29 20.03 -17.42
N LEU A 24 34.88 20.85 -16.55
CA LEU A 24 35.09 20.53 -15.13
C LEU A 24 33.77 20.35 -14.37
N PHE A 25 32.75 21.18 -14.65
CA PHE A 25 31.42 21.02 -14.08
C PHE A 25 30.78 19.68 -14.50
N ASN A 26 30.90 19.30 -15.77
CA ASN A 26 30.41 18.00 -16.25
C ASN A 26 31.21 16.79 -15.75
N LEU A 27 32.54 16.91 -15.57
CA LEU A 27 33.39 15.80 -15.12
C LEU A 27 33.24 15.49 -13.63
N TYR A 28 32.86 16.47 -12.81
CA TYR A 28 32.77 16.28 -11.36
C TYR A 28 31.34 16.35 -10.81
N VAL A 29 30.49 17.25 -11.30
CA VAL A 29 29.16 17.47 -10.71
C VAL A 29 28.12 16.44 -11.17
N LEU A 30 28.12 16.09 -12.47
CA LEU A 30 27.22 15.06 -13.01
C LEU A 30 27.44 13.66 -12.40
N PRO A 31 28.69 13.13 -12.28
CA PRO A 31 28.89 11.83 -11.67
C PRO A 31 28.54 11.82 -10.18
N LEU A 32 28.82 12.89 -9.43
CA LEU A 32 28.40 12.99 -8.02
C LEU A 32 26.86 12.98 -7.87
N TYR A 33 26.13 13.65 -8.77
CA TYR A 33 24.68 13.59 -8.78
C TYR A 33 24.16 12.19 -9.12
N ALA A 34 24.78 11.51 -10.09
CA ALA A 34 24.42 10.16 -10.48
C ALA A 34 24.67 9.14 -9.35
N VAL A 35 25.78 9.26 -8.61
CA VAL A 35 26.10 8.40 -7.47
C VAL A 35 25.10 8.61 -6.32
N ASN A 36 24.78 9.86 -5.99
CA ASN A 36 23.75 10.16 -4.99
C ASN A 36 22.38 9.59 -5.39
N LEU A 37 21.99 9.75 -6.66
CA LEU A 37 20.75 9.18 -7.17
C LEU A 37 20.74 7.65 -7.07
N PHE A 38 21.87 6.99 -7.37
CA PHE A 38 22.01 5.52 -7.28
C PHE A 38 21.94 5.02 -5.83
N ILE A 39 22.55 5.74 -4.88
CA ILE A 39 22.51 5.41 -3.45
C ILE A 39 21.07 5.56 -2.90
N ILE A 40 20.34 6.61 -3.28
CA ILE A 40 18.94 6.84 -2.87
C ILE A 40 18.00 5.76 -3.43
N VAL A 41 18.21 5.34 -4.68
CA VAL A 41 17.42 4.25 -5.28
C VAL A 41 17.69 2.93 -4.56
N ASN A 42 18.94 2.61 -4.22
CA ASN A 42 19.25 1.36 -3.53
C ASN A 42 18.73 1.32 -2.07
N SER A 43 18.71 2.45 -1.36
CA SER A 43 18.18 2.52 0.00
C SER A 43 16.65 2.42 0.05
N SER A 44 15.94 2.94 -0.95
CA SER A 44 14.49 2.80 -1.06
C SER A 44 14.05 1.38 -1.46
N VAL A 45 14.80 0.73 -2.35
CA VAL A 45 14.57 -0.68 -2.73
C VAL A 45 14.81 -1.61 -1.53
N SER A 46 15.89 -1.41 -0.77
CA SER A 46 16.18 -2.24 0.41
C SER A 46 15.14 -2.04 1.52
N ALA A 47 14.66 -0.81 1.74
CA ALA A 47 13.57 -0.53 2.69
C ALA A 47 12.25 -1.21 2.27
N SER A 48 11.93 -1.22 0.97
CA SER A 48 10.77 -1.92 0.43
C SER A 48 10.85 -3.44 0.63
N ALA A 49 12.01 -4.06 0.35
CA ALA A 49 12.21 -5.50 0.53
C ALA A 49 12.18 -5.91 2.01
N TYR A 50 12.74 -5.08 2.88
CA TYR A 50 12.71 -5.31 4.33
C TYR A 50 11.30 -5.21 4.91
N SER A 51 10.51 -4.21 4.47
CA SER A 51 9.10 -4.09 4.85
C SER A 51 8.28 -5.30 4.41
N GLN A 52 8.51 -5.84 3.22
CA GLN A 52 7.82 -7.06 2.76
C GLN A 52 8.20 -8.29 3.60
N LYS A 53 9.48 -8.48 3.93
CA LYS A 53 9.93 -9.58 4.80
C LYS A 53 9.29 -9.54 6.20
N GLN A 54 9.21 -8.37 6.82
CA GLN A 54 8.57 -8.24 8.14
C GLN A 54 7.08 -8.59 8.11
N THR A 55 6.37 -8.18 7.05
CA THR A 55 4.96 -8.54 6.88
C THR A 55 4.79 -10.05 6.69
N GLU A 56 5.65 -10.69 5.90
CA GLU A 56 5.64 -12.15 5.70
C GLU A 56 5.90 -12.93 6.99
N GLU A 57 6.83 -12.47 7.84
CA GLU A 57 7.10 -13.09 9.14
C GLU A 57 5.91 -13.00 10.10
N LYS A 58 5.24 -11.84 10.13
CA LYS A 58 4.01 -11.69 10.93
C LYS A 58 2.86 -12.56 10.40
N ILE A 59 2.75 -12.70 9.08
CA ILE A 59 1.76 -13.60 8.45
C ILE A 59 2.03 -15.06 8.85
N LYS A 60 3.31 -15.48 8.92
CA LYS A 60 3.67 -16.81 9.42
C LYS A 60 3.37 -16.98 10.91
N GLY A 61 3.55 -15.93 11.71
CA GLY A 61 3.26 -15.96 13.15
C GLY A 61 1.77 -16.17 13.49
N GLU A 62 0.86 -15.82 12.58
CA GLU A 62 -0.59 -15.95 12.74
C GLU A 62 -1.19 -16.97 11.74
N SER A 63 -0.42 -17.98 11.33
CA SER A 63 -0.75 -18.86 10.20
C SER A 63 -2.15 -19.48 10.29
N ASN A 64 -2.46 -20.17 11.38
CA ASN A 64 -3.73 -20.88 11.54
C ASN A 64 -4.94 -19.92 11.51
N ASN A 65 -4.79 -18.74 12.12
CA ASN A 65 -5.86 -17.73 12.18
C ASN A 65 -6.08 -17.10 10.79
N LEU A 66 -5.01 -16.90 10.02
CA LEU A 66 -5.09 -16.36 8.67
C LEU A 66 -5.61 -17.37 7.65
N GLU A 67 -5.23 -18.65 7.76
CA GLU A 67 -5.82 -19.72 6.96
C GLU A 67 -7.32 -19.83 7.18
N TRP A 68 -7.75 -19.81 8.46
CA TRP A 68 -9.17 -19.74 8.80
C TRP A 68 -9.84 -18.49 8.22
N PHE A 69 -9.21 -17.31 8.33
CA PHE A 69 -9.76 -16.07 7.79
C PHE A 69 -9.91 -16.10 6.26
N VAL A 70 -8.95 -16.70 5.55
CA VAL A 70 -9.02 -16.84 4.08
C VAL A 70 -10.13 -17.81 3.70
N GLY A 71 -10.25 -18.95 4.38
CA GLY A 71 -11.35 -19.90 4.17
C GLY A 71 -12.72 -19.27 4.47
N PHE A 72 -12.82 -18.49 5.55
CA PHE A 72 -14.03 -17.74 5.89
C PHE A 72 -14.37 -16.70 4.81
N SER A 73 -13.35 -16.01 4.30
CA SER A 73 -13.50 -15.01 3.24
C SER A 73 -13.96 -15.64 1.91
N GLU A 74 -13.54 -16.87 1.60
CA GLU A 74 -14.04 -17.60 0.42
C GLU A 74 -15.56 -17.71 0.40
N ALA A 75 -16.20 -17.87 1.56
CA ALA A 75 -17.65 -17.89 1.68
C ALA A 75 -18.23 -16.47 1.73
N GLU A 76 -17.83 -15.65 2.72
CA GLU A 76 -18.58 -14.46 3.14
C GLU A 76 -18.08 -13.12 2.60
N SER A 77 -16.86 -13.06 2.03
CA SER A 77 -16.26 -11.79 1.63
C SER A 77 -16.64 -11.33 0.22
N MET A 78 -16.41 -10.05 -0.06
CA MET A 78 -16.59 -9.40 -1.35
C MET A 78 -15.41 -8.50 -1.67
N PHE A 79 -14.84 -8.67 -2.88
CA PHE A 79 -13.86 -7.75 -3.47
C PHE A 79 -14.60 -6.76 -4.38
N TYR A 80 -14.76 -5.52 -3.93
CA TYR A 80 -15.53 -4.52 -4.65
C TYR A 80 -14.62 -3.50 -5.35
N VAL A 81 -14.92 -3.26 -6.62
CA VAL A 81 -14.29 -2.22 -7.45
C VAL A 81 -15.38 -1.28 -7.95
N SER A 82 -15.24 0.03 -7.70
CA SER A 82 -16.13 1.05 -8.26
C SER A 82 -15.68 1.47 -9.66
N ASN A 83 -16.61 2.02 -10.46
CA ASN A 83 -16.29 2.62 -11.77
C ASN A 83 -15.29 3.79 -11.67
N LYS A 84 -15.15 4.40 -10.49
CA LYS A 84 -14.17 5.46 -10.21
C LYS A 84 -12.80 4.91 -9.78
N GLY A 85 -12.65 3.59 -9.69
CA GLY A 85 -11.44 2.93 -9.20
C GLY A 85 -11.32 2.93 -7.67
N ASP A 86 -12.43 3.04 -6.94
CA ASP A 86 -12.44 2.82 -5.50
C ASP A 86 -12.46 1.33 -5.20
N LEU A 87 -11.66 0.93 -4.23
CA LEU A 87 -11.48 -0.46 -3.85
C LEU A 87 -11.99 -0.63 -2.44
N LYS A 88 -12.79 -1.69 -2.22
CA LYS A 88 -13.27 -2.05 -0.88
C LYS A 88 -13.24 -3.57 -0.73
N PHE A 89 -12.68 -4.04 0.37
CA PHE A 89 -12.88 -5.41 0.83
C PHE A 89 -13.97 -5.40 1.89
N LYS A 90 -14.99 -6.24 1.75
CA LYS A 90 -16.14 -6.27 2.66
C LYS A 90 -16.49 -7.67 3.10
N ILE A 91 -16.99 -7.79 4.33
CA ILE A 91 -17.67 -8.97 4.85
C ILE A 91 -18.99 -8.48 5.45
N LYS A 92 -20.10 -9.12 5.08
CA LYS A 92 -21.43 -8.80 5.61
C LYS A 92 -21.96 -10.04 6.33
N LEU A 93 -22.37 -9.89 7.58
CA LEU A 93 -22.96 -10.97 8.39
C LEU A 93 -24.26 -10.51 9.03
N HIS A 94 -24.99 -11.46 9.63
CA HIS A 94 -26.07 -11.15 10.55
C HIS A 94 -25.51 -10.52 11.84
N LYS A 95 -26.30 -9.67 12.51
CA LYS A 95 -25.84 -8.94 13.72
C LYS A 95 -25.40 -9.84 14.87
N ASP A 96 -25.91 -11.07 14.93
CA ASP A 96 -25.57 -12.02 15.98
C ASP A 96 -24.10 -12.46 15.86
N ASP A 97 -23.51 -12.36 14.66
CA ASP A 97 -22.11 -12.70 14.38
C ASP A 97 -21.18 -11.47 14.45
N LEU A 98 -21.60 -10.40 15.13
CA LEU A 98 -20.79 -9.17 15.28
C LEU A 98 -19.41 -9.45 15.90
N GLU A 99 -19.34 -10.39 16.85
CA GLU A 99 -18.08 -10.78 17.50
C GLU A 99 -17.06 -11.37 16.50
N THR A 100 -17.54 -12.11 15.50
CA THR A 100 -16.71 -12.64 14.40
C THR A 100 -16.04 -11.50 13.62
N LEU A 101 -16.76 -10.41 13.36
CA LEU A 101 -16.17 -9.25 12.69
C LEU A 101 -15.13 -8.53 13.55
N TYR A 102 -15.34 -8.43 14.86
CA TYR A 102 -14.34 -7.88 15.79
C TYR A 102 -13.08 -8.76 15.84
N TYR A 103 -13.23 -10.07 15.87
CA TYR A 103 -12.11 -11.00 15.80
C TYR A 103 -11.29 -10.79 14.53
N ILE A 104 -11.95 -10.74 13.35
CA ILE A 104 -11.30 -10.49 12.06
C ILE A 104 -10.58 -9.13 12.06
N GLN A 105 -11.23 -8.06 12.52
CA GLN A 105 -10.61 -6.74 12.60
C GLN A 105 -9.36 -6.76 13.47
N ASN A 106 -9.41 -7.41 14.63
CA ASN A 106 -8.28 -7.52 15.54
C ASN A 106 -7.13 -8.32 14.93
N LEU A 107 -7.43 -9.47 14.30
CA LEU A 107 -6.45 -10.30 13.59
C LEU A 107 -5.69 -9.49 12.54
N LEU A 108 -6.40 -8.79 11.66
CA LEU A 108 -5.77 -7.98 10.61
C LEU A 108 -5.02 -6.77 11.17
N SER A 109 -5.51 -6.16 12.26
CA SER A 109 -4.86 -5.02 12.90
C SER A 109 -3.51 -5.37 13.55
N LYS A 110 -3.35 -6.61 14.06
CA LYS A 110 -2.07 -7.10 14.62
C LYS A 110 -0.95 -7.15 13.58
N LEU A 111 -1.28 -7.44 12.31
CA LEU A 111 -0.28 -7.52 11.24
C LEU A 111 0.46 -6.18 11.06
N VAL A 112 -0.25 -5.06 11.19
CA VAL A 112 0.29 -3.72 10.95
C VAL A 112 0.38 -2.85 12.21
N ASN A 113 0.10 -3.40 13.40
CA ASN A 113 0.10 -2.68 14.69
C ASN A 113 -0.73 -1.39 14.69
N ARG A 114 -1.84 -1.37 13.94
CA ARG A 114 -2.77 -0.25 13.83
C ARG A 114 -4.15 -0.76 13.45
N LYS A 115 -5.20 0.01 13.75
CA LYS A 115 -6.57 -0.38 13.42
C LYS A 115 -6.76 -0.48 11.89
N VAL A 116 -7.22 -1.64 11.43
CA VAL A 116 -7.56 -1.93 10.03
C VAL A 116 -9.07 -2.02 9.86
N GLY A 117 -9.57 -1.35 8.82
CA GLY A 117 -10.99 -1.36 8.48
C GLY A 117 -11.92 -0.71 9.51
N VAL A 118 -13.22 -0.80 9.25
CA VAL A 118 -14.30 -0.29 10.08
C VAL A 118 -15.41 -1.33 10.18
N ILE A 119 -16.05 -1.41 11.34
CA ILE A 119 -17.26 -2.21 11.55
C ILE A 119 -18.43 -1.26 11.63
N VAL A 120 -19.47 -1.53 10.86
CA VAL A 120 -20.67 -0.70 10.76
C VAL A 120 -21.90 -1.59 10.90
N GLU A 121 -22.76 -1.26 11.85
CA GLU A 121 -24.06 -1.91 11.98
C GLU A 121 -25.10 -1.20 11.11
N SER A 122 -25.93 -1.97 10.42
CA SER A 122 -27.07 -1.42 9.71
C SER A 122 -28.10 -0.90 10.68
N LYS A 123 -28.61 0.31 10.44
CA LYS A 123 -29.70 0.89 11.24
C LYS A 123 -31.07 0.30 10.89
N THR A 124 -31.18 -0.33 9.73
CA THR A 124 -32.46 -0.76 9.14
C THR A 124 -32.59 -2.27 9.07
N TYR A 125 -31.46 -2.98 8.99
CA TYR A 125 -31.42 -4.42 8.83
C TYR A 125 -30.63 -5.03 9.99
N ASN A 126 -30.88 -6.30 10.33
CA ASN A 126 -30.09 -7.04 11.31
C ASN A 126 -28.76 -7.50 10.71
N GLU A 127 -28.02 -6.57 10.11
CA GLU A 127 -26.79 -6.83 9.37
C GLU A 127 -25.65 -5.97 9.91
N VAL A 128 -24.46 -6.56 9.90
CA VAL A 128 -23.22 -5.91 10.31
C VAL A 128 -22.17 -6.09 9.23
N TYR A 129 -21.35 -5.07 9.05
CA TYR A 129 -20.39 -5.00 7.94
C TYR A 129 -19.00 -4.72 8.49
N PHE A 130 -18.02 -5.53 8.09
CA PHE A 130 -16.62 -5.17 8.16
C PHE A 130 -16.16 -4.66 6.79
N SER A 131 -15.57 -3.46 6.74
CA SER A 131 -15.17 -2.80 5.49
C SER A 131 -13.75 -2.27 5.58
N VAL A 132 -12.90 -2.64 4.62
CA VAL A 132 -11.55 -2.09 4.44
C VAL A 132 -11.55 -1.23 3.17
N ASP A 133 -11.67 0.07 3.37
CA ASP A 133 -11.79 1.08 2.30
C ASP A 133 -10.52 1.90 2.12
N LYS A 134 -9.66 1.96 3.16
CA LYS A 134 -8.40 2.71 3.11
C LYS A 134 -7.46 2.03 2.13
N PHE A 135 -7.02 2.77 1.11
CA PHE A 135 -6.16 2.21 0.07
C PHE A 135 -4.84 1.66 0.62
N GLN A 136 -4.28 2.30 1.65
CA GLN A 136 -3.08 1.80 2.34
C GLN A 136 -3.32 0.41 2.95
N ASP A 137 -4.43 0.20 3.64
CA ASP A 137 -4.78 -1.08 4.27
C ASP A 137 -4.99 -2.18 3.22
N ILE A 138 -5.56 -1.82 2.07
CA ILE A 138 -5.73 -2.74 0.95
C ILE A 138 -4.36 -3.21 0.42
N LEU A 139 -3.42 -2.28 0.24
CA LEU A 139 -2.09 -2.58 -0.28
C LEU A 139 -1.21 -3.33 0.71
N GLU A 140 -1.27 -2.98 1.99
CA GLU A 140 -0.38 -3.51 3.03
C GLU A 140 -0.92 -4.75 3.75
N VAL A 141 -2.24 -4.97 3.73
CA VAL A 141 -2.88 -6.05 4.50
C VAL A 141 -3.65 -7.00 3.60
N ILE A 142 -4.69 -6.51 2.92
CA ILE A 142 -5.59 -7.39 2.15
C ILE A 142 -4.86 -8.10 1.02
N ILE A 143 -4.17 -7.37 0.15
CA ILE A 143 -3.46 -7.97 -0.98
C ILE A 143 -2.36 -8.94 -0.52
N PRO A 144 -1.50 -8.60 0.46
CA PRO A 144 -0.51 -9.54 0.97
C PRO A 144 -1.10 -10.82 1.56
N VAL A 145 -2.19 -10.74 2.34
CA VAL A 145 -2.83 -11.93 2.93
C VAL A 145 -3.33 -12.89 1.84
N PHE A 146 -4.08 -12.40 0.85
CA PHE A 146 -4.63 -13.23 -0.22
C PHE A 146 -3.61 -13.61 -1.31
N ASN A 147 -2.42 -12.99 -1.33
CA ASN A 147 -1.29 -13.48 -2.11
C ASN A 147 -0.59 -14.66 -1.43
N TYR A 148 -0.55 -14.66 -0.10
CA TYR A 148 0.13 -15.70 0.67
C TYR A 148 -0.74 -16.94 0.83
N TYR A 149 -2.02 -16.75 1.17
CA TYR A 149 -3.03 -17.80 1.25
C TYR A 149 -4.01 -17.63 0.10
N LEU A 150 -3.96 -18.53 -0.87
CA LEU A 150 -4.75 -18.44 -2.09
C LEU A 150 -6.20 -18.84 -1.84
N LEU A 151 -7.11 -18.10 -2.48
CA LEU A 151 -8.51 -18.48 -2.63
C LEU A 151 -8.60 -19.66 -3.61
N THR A 152 -9.35 -20.70 -3.27
CA THR A 152 -9.51 -21.90 -4.11
C THR A 152 -10.71 -21.82 -5.06
N SER A 153 -11.68 -20.96 -4.74
CA SER A 153 -12.92 -20.76 -5.49
C SER A 153 -12.79 -19.75 -6.63
N PHE A 154 -13.87 -19.55 -7.40
CA PHE A 154 -13.96 -18.52 -8.44
C PHE A 154 -13.76 -17.09 -7.91
N LYS A 155 -13.93 -16.86 -6.59
CA LYS A 155 -13.62 -15.58 -5.93
C LYS A 155 -12.14 -15.18 -6.08
N PHE A 156 -11.26 -16.15 -6.38
CA PHE A 156 -9.89 -15.88 -6.79
C PHE A 156 -9.81 -14.92 -7.98
N LEU A 157 -10.69 -15.07 -8.99
CA LEU A 157 -10.69 -14.20 -10.17
C LEU A 157 -11.06 -12.76 -9.77
N ASP A 158 -12.06 -12.58 -8.91
CA ASP A 158 -12.43 -11.26 -8.37
C ASP A 158 -11.25 -10.62 -7.62
N PHE A 159 -10.51 -11.41 -6.84
CA PHE A 159 -9.30 -10.94 -6.16
C PHE A 159 -8.20 -10.51 -7.15
N ILE A 160 -7.98 -11.26 -8.24
CA ILE A 160 -6.98 -10.92 -9.25
C ILE A 160 -7.32 -9.60 -9.95
N ASP A 161 -8.60 -9.39 -10.30
CA ASP A 161 -9.06 -8.13 -10.88
C ASP A 161 -8.92 -6.98 -9.89
N PHE A 162 -9.34 -7.19 -8.64
CA PHE A 162 -9.19 -6.24 -7.55
C PHE A 162 -7.73 -5.82 -7.33
N LYS A 163 -6.80 -6.78 -7.30
CA LYS A 163 -5.35 -6.54 -7.19
C LYS A 163 -4.81 -5.79 -8.40
N SER A 164 -5.29 -6.10 -9.60
CA SER A 164 -4.88 -5.43 -10.84
C SER A 164 -5.28 -3.96 -10.82
N VAL A 165 -6.50 -3.64 -10.40
CA VAL A 165 -6.97 -2.26 -10.24
C VAL A 165 -6.19 -1.53 -9.15
N ALA A 166 -5.86 -2.19 -8.03
CA ALA A 166 -5.01 -1.62 -6.99
C ALA A 166 -3.63 -1.23 -7.53
N ASN A 167 -3.03 -2.07 -8.37
CA ASN A 167 -1.74 -1.78 -9.00
C ASN A 167 -1.82 -0.59 -9.98
N ILE A 168 -2.91 -0.49 -10.75
CA ILE A 168 -3.13 0.66 -11.64
C ILE A 168 -3.29 1.95 -10.82
N LYS A 169 -4.05 1.90 -9.72
CA LYS A 169 -4.26 3.05 -8.83
C LYS A 169 -2.95 3.47 -8.16
N LYS A 170 -2.13 2.52 -7.69
CA LYS A 170 -0.82 2.77 -7.09
C LYS A 170 0.13 3.50 -8.03
N LYS A 171 0.13 3.18 -9.33
CA LYS A 171 0.97 3.83 -10.34
C LYS A 171 0.58 5.29 -10.64
N ARG A 172 -0.63 5.70 -10.27
CA ARG A 172 -1.14 7.07 -10.53
C ARG A 172 -0.92 8.03 -9.35
N LEU A 173 -0.55 7.51 -8.18
CA LEU A 173 -0.19 8.29 -6.99
C LEU A 173 1.29 8.66 -7.03
#